data_AF-A0A923MHP3-F1
#
_entry.id   AF-A0A923MHP3-F1
#
_cell.length_a   1.000
_cell.length_b   1.000
_cell.length_c   1.000
_cell.angle_alpha   90.00
_cell.angle_beta   90.00
_cell.angle_gamma   90.00
#
_symmetry.space_group_name_H-M   'P 1'
#
loop_
_entity.id
_entity.type
_entity.pdbx_description
1 polymer ?
#
loop_
_entity_poly.entity_id
_entity_poly.type
_entity_poly.pdbx_seq_one_letter_code
_entity_poly.pdbx_strand_id
1 'polypeptide(L)'
;MTGVMGEILEHYGQTVTLRSRDGEKSVRAFIQPAAARDETVPGEQTSIGWIDERLWRYTGLEEVQPGDTVIWRGRSFRVRSSREHALSDEINHWWALLEPERRAAE
;
A
#
# COMPACT_ATOMS: atom_id res chain seq x y z
N MET A 1 -15.21 -18.27 -4.53
CA MET A 1 -14.49 -18.42 -3.24
C MET A 1 -13.17 -17.74 -3.40
N THR A 2 -12.91 -16.70 -2.63
CA THR A 2 -11.55 -16.20 -2.48
C THR A 2 -10.81 -17.24 -1.62
N GLY A 3 -9.62 -17.69 -2.01
CA GLY A 3 -8.85 -18.68 -1.25
C GLY A 3 -8.47 -18.17 0.15
N VAL A 4 -7.66 -18.92 0.90
CA VAL A 4 -7.25 -18.58 2.29
C VAL A 4 -6.83 -17.11 2.46
N MET A 5 -6.12 -16.54 1.47
CA MET A 5 -5.71 -15.14 1.51
C MET A 5 -6.88 -14.15 1.50
N GLY A 6 -7.95 -14.46 0.75
CA GLY A 6 -9.15 -13.64 0.75
C GLY A 6 -9.89 -13.67 2.07
N GLU A 7 -9.99 -14.83 2.72
CA GLU A 7 -10.59 -14.94 4.05
C GLU A 7 -9.79 -14.13 5.09
N ILE A 8 -8.45 -14.18 5.04
CA ILE A 8 -7.58 -13.37 5.89
C ILE A 8 -7.83 -11.88 5.66
N LEU A 9 -7.92 -11.44 4.41
CA LEU A 9 -8.14 -10.03 4.08
C LEU A 9 -9.54 -9.56 4.44
N GLU A 10 -10.56 -10.39 4.24
CA GLU A 10 -11.92 -10.08 4.64
C GLU A 10 -11.96 -9.80 6.15
N HIS A 11 -11.41 -10.71 6.95
CA HIS A 11 -11.46 -10.63 8.40
C HIS A 11 -10.51 -9.58 9.00
N TYR A 12 -9.25 -9.55 8.56
CA TYR A 12 -8.19 -8.74 9.18
C TYR A 12 -7.71 -7.57 8.32
N GLY A 13 -8.08 -7.54 7.05
CA GLY A 13 -7.67 -6.48 6.13
C GLY A 13 -8.13 -5.11 6.60
N GLN A 14 -7.46 -4.09 6.09
CA GLN A 14 -7.84 -2.71 6.31
C GLN A 14 -8.71 -2.28 5.13
N THR A 15 -9.71 -1.45 5.36
CA THR A 15 -10.45 -0.83 4.27
C THR A 15 -9.59 0.23 3.61
N VAL A 16 -9.36 0.07 2.30
CA VAL A 16 -8.46 0.87 1.50
C VAL A 16 -9.19 1.30 0.24
N THR A 17 -9.06 2.57 -0.15
CA THR A 17 -9.55 3.03 -1.45
C THR A 17 -8.40 2.96 -2.46
N LEU A 18 -8.60 2.22 -3.53
CA LEU A 18 -7.72 2.21 -4.70
C LEU A 18 -8.27 3.18 -5.73
N ARG A 19 -7.40 4.03 -6.27
CA ARG A 19 -7.71 4.92 -7.38
C ARG A 19 -6.75 4.63 -8.52
N SER A 20 -7.30 4.08 -9.60
CA SER A 20 -6.60 3.87 -10.86
C SER A 20 -7.23 4.71 -11.96
N ARG A 21 -6.74 4.56 -13.20
CA ARG A 21 -7.37 5.15 -14.38
C ARG A 21 -8.81 4.67 -14.61
N ASP A 22 -9.13 3.47 -14.12
CA ASP A 22 -10.42 2.79 -14.34
C ASP A 22 -11.46 3.21 -13.28
N GLY A 23 -11.06 4.02 -12.30
CA GLY A 23 -11.93 4.60 -11.27
C GLY A 23 -11.44 4.34 -9.85
N GLU A 24 -12.34 4.61 -8.90
CA GLU A 24 -12.11 4.37 -7.48
C GLU A 24 -12.88 3.15 -7.00
N LYS A 25 -12.24 2.32 -6.16
CA LYS A 25 -12.88 1.20 -5.48
C LYS A 25 -12.37 1.00 -4.07
N SER A 26 -13.27 0.57 -3.18
CA SER A 26 -12.94 0.20 -1.81
C SER A 26 -12.66 -1.30 -1.73
N VAL A 27 -11.52 -1.67 -1.16
CA VAL A 27 -11.05 -3.06 -1.04
C VAL A 27 -10.55 -3.36 0.37
N ARG A 28 -10.33 -4.64 0.65
CA ARG A 28 -9.68 -5.13 1.87
C ARG A 28 -8.23 -5.48 1.56
N ALA A 29 -7.29 -4.78 2.19
CA ALA A 29 -5.86 -4.95 1.97
C ALA A 29 -5.06 -4.67 3.25
N PHE A 30 -3.86 -5.21 3.35
CA PHE A 30 -2.91 -4.78 4.39
C PHE A 30 -2.07 -3.62 3.87
N ILE A 31 -2.04 -2.54 4.64
CA ILE A 31 -1.08 -1.44 4.50
C ILE A 31 -0.14 -1.48 5.69
N GLN A 32 1.15 -1.65 5.42
CA GLN A 32 2.17 -1.82 6.44
C GLN A 32 3.43 -1.03 6.07
N PRO A 33 4.18 -0.49 7.03
CA PRO A 33 5.51 0.02 6.75
C PRO A 33 6.37 -1.06 6.07
N ALA A 34 7.11 -0.69 5.04
CA ALA A 34 8.22 -1.50 4.58
C ALA A 34 9.28 -1.45 5.68
N ALA A 35 9.84 -2.60 6.05
CA ALA A 35 10.95 -2.62 7.01
C ALA A 35 12.09 -1.78 6.41
N ALA A 36 12.48 -0.69 7.08
CA ALA A 36 13.76 -0.08 6.81
C ALA A 36 14.84 -1.13 7.13
N ARG A 37 15.97 -1.13 6.40
CA ARG A 37 17.09 -2.04 6.70
C ARG A 37 17.71 -1.77 8.07
N ASP A 38 17.28 -0.70 8.76
CA ASP A 38 17.71 -0.30 10.08
C ASP A 38 16.50 0.17 10.91
N GLU A 39 16.51 -0.14 12.21
CA GLU A 39 15.53 0.30 13.20
C GLU A 39 15.81 1.75 13.66
N THR A 40 16.35 2.59 12.77
CA THR A 40 16.50 4.01 13.05
C THR A 40 15.17 4.73 12.91
N VAL A 41 14.96 5.70 13.79
CA VAL A 41 13.83 6.63 13.72
C VAL A 41 13.87 7.28 12.32
N PRO A 42 12.79 7.20 11.53
CA PRO A 42 12.78 7.71 10.17
C PRO A 42 12.64 9.24 10.20
N GLY A 43 13.52 9.93 9.48
CA GLY A 43 13.33 11.33 9.11
C GLY A 43 14.45 12.25 9.57
N GLU A 44 14.84 13.15 8.66
CA GLU A 44 15.60 14.35 9.00
C GLU A 44 14.64 15.35 9.66
N GLN A 45 14.99 15.86 10.85
CA GLN A 45 14.19 16.89 11.51
C GLN A 45 14.34 18.19 10.70
N THR A 46 13.41 18.45 9.79
CA THR A 46 13.38 19.71 9.06
C THR A 46 12.77 20.81 9.93
N SER A 47 13.10 22.07 9.66
CA SER A 47 12.51 23.23 10.34
C SER A 47 10.97 23.31 10.23
N ILE A 48 10.35 22.43 9.42
CA ILE A 48 8.91 22.37 9.11
C ILE A 48 8.23 21.16 9.79
N GLY A 49 8.99 20.27 10.45
CA GLY A 49 8.49 19.09 11.16
C GLY A 49 9.04 17.76 10.62
N TRP A 50 8.48 16.66 11.11
CA TRP A 50 8.88 15.29 10.73
C TRP A 50 8.25 14.89 9.39
N ILE A 51 9.08 14.53 8.41
CA ILE A 51 8.64 13.91 7.15
C ILE A 51 8.89 12.40 7.25
N ASP A 52 7.82 11.60 7.18
CA ASP A 52 7.92 10.15 7.15
C ASP A 52 8.21 9.68 5.70
N GLU A 53 9.48 9.48 5.40
CA GLU A 53 9.95 8.98 4.10
C GLU A 53 9.95 7.45 4.01
N ARG A 54 9.41 6.74 5.02
CA ARG A 54 9.34 5.27 4.96
C ARG A 54 8.50 4.85 3.76
N LEU A 55 9.03 3.88 3.02
CA LEU A 55 8.24 3.16 2.04
C LEU A 55 7.20 2.31 2.76
N TRP A 56 6.07 2.08 2.09
CA TRP A 56 4.97 1.28 2.58
C TRP A 56 4.73 0.08 1.66
N ARG A 57 4.02 -0.93 2.15
CA ARG A 57 3.65 -2.14 1.42
C ARG A 57 2.15 -2.26 1.37
N TYR A 58 1.66 -2.58 0.17
CA TYR A 58 0.31 -3.06 -0.08
C TYR A 58 0.34 -4.58 -0.24
N THR A 59 -0.64 -5.26 0.36
CA THR A 59 -0.89 -6.68 0.14
C THR A 59 -2.40 -6.89 0.06
N GLY A 60 -2.89 -7.23 -1.13
CA GLY A 60 -4.33 -7.36 -1.41
C GLY A 60 -4.61 -8.27 -2.60
N LEU A 61 -5.87 -8.65 -2.79
CA LEU A 61 -6.26 -9.46 -3.96
C LEU A 61 -6.39 -8.64 -5.24
N GLU A 62 -6.60 -7.34 -5.09
CA GLU A 62 -6.82 -6.45 -6.20
C GLU A 62 -5.49 -6.00 -6.79
N GLU A 63 -5.41 -6.05 -8.12
CA GLU A 63 -4.25 -5.58 -8.86
C GLU A 63 -4.09 -4.07 -8.71
N VAL A 64 -2.84 -3.64 -8.53
CA VAL A 64 -2.44 -2.24 -8.54
C VAL A 64 -1.25 -2.09 -9.46
N GLN A 65 -1.18 -0.98 -10.17
CA GLN A 65 -0.14 -0.69 -11.14
C GLN A 65 0.72 0.49 -10.68
N PRO A 66 2.01 0.58 -11.09
CA PRO A 66 2.80 1.78 -10.88
C PRO A 66 2.06 3.00 -11.38
N GLY A 67 1.89 3.97 -10.49
CA GLY A 67 1.11 5.15 -10.77
C GLY A 67 -0.39 5.07 -10.46
N ASP A 68 -0.85 4.03 -9.78
CA ASP A 68 -2.12 4.09 -9.05
C ASP A 68 -1.94 4.81 -7.71
N THR A 69 -3.05 5.21 -7.09
CA THR A 69 -3.08 5.76 -5.73
C THR A 69 -3.77 4.79 -4.77
N VAL A 70 -3.14 4.53 -3.64
CA VAL A 70 -3.70 3.80 -2.50
C VAL A 70 -4.02 4.82 -1.42
N ILE A 71 -5.27 4.87 -0.95
CA ILE A 71 -5.70 5.80 0.10
C ILE A 71 -6.09 5.00 1.34
N TRP A 72 -5.43 5.30 2.44
CA TRP A 72 -5.65 4.64 3.72
C TRP A 72 -5.51 5.62 4.87
N ARG A 73 -6.51 5.65 5.78
CA ARG A 73 -6.58 6.56 6.94
C ARG A 73 -6.33 8.04 6.57
N GLY A 74 -6.91 8.50 5.46
CA GLY A 74 -6.78 9.88 4.99
C GLY A 74 -5.39 10.26 4.46
N ARG A 75 -4.52 9.27 4.21
CA ARG A 75 -3.22 9.44 3.57
C ARG A 75 -3.25 8.80 2.19
N SER A 76 -2.70 9.50 1.20
CA SER A 76 -2.52 8.99 -0.16
C SER A 76 -1.11 8.45 -0.34
N PHE A 77 -1.00 7.31 -1.00
CA PHE A 77 0.25 6.67 -1.33
C PHE A 77 0.29 6.38 -2.83
N ARG A 78 1.39 6.75 -3.48
CA ARG A 78 1.65 6.45 -4.88
C ARG A 78 2.23 5.05 -4.99
N VAL A 79 1.67 4.21 -5.87
CA VAL A 79 2.23 2.89 -6.17
C VAL A 79 3.50 3.07 -7.00
N ARG A 80 4.62 2.49 -6.53
CA ARG A 80 5.93 2.57 -7.18
C ARG A 80 6.28 1.34 -7.98
N SER A 81 6.00 0.18 -7.43
CA SER A 81 6.17 -1.10 -8.11
C SER A 81 5.11 -2.07 -7.61
N SER A 82 4.75 -3.03 -8.46
CA SER A 82 3.75 -4.04 -8.17
C SER A 82 4.19 -5.38 -8.74
N ARG A 83 3.85 -6.46 -8.05
CA ARG A 83 4.09 -7.83 -8.49
C ARG A 83 3.02 -8.75 -7.95
N GLU A 84 2.63 -9.71 -8.77
CA GLU A 84 1.88 -10.88 -8.30
C GLU A 84 2.78 -11.78 -7.45
N HIS A 85 2.20 -12.35 -6.40
CA HIS A 85 2.75 -13.49 -5.69
C HIS A 85 1.85 -14.68 -5.99
N ALA A 86 2.35 -15.57 -6.83
CA ALA A 86 1.66 -16.81 -7.19
C ALA A 86 1.98 -17.93 -6.18
N LEU A 87 0.99 -18.80 -5.95
CA LEU A 87 1.19 -20.11 -5.33
C LEU A 87 0.82 -21.16 -6.38
N SER A 88 1.82 -21.91 -6.86
CA SER A 88 1.69 -22.73 -8.07
C SER A 88 1.28 -21.85 -9.28
N ASP A 89 0.21 -22.20 -9.99
CA ASP A 89 -0.24 -21.53 -11.20
C ASP A 89 -1.33 -20.47 -10.93
N GLU A 90 -1.63 -20.18 -9.65
CA GLU A 90 -2.67 -19.23 -9.25
C GLU A 90 -2.07 -18.02 -8.53
N ILE A 91 -2.54 -16.82 -8.91
CA ILE A 91 -2.20 -15.59 -8.19
C ILE A 91 -2.82 -15.66 -6.80
N ASN A 92 -1.98 -15.67 -5.76
CA ASN A 92 -2.45 -15.66 -4.38
C ASN A 92 -2.77 -14.24 -3.91
N HIS A 93 -1.91 -13.26 -4.22
CA HIS A 93 -2.13 -11.85 -3.94
C HIS A 93 -1.20 -10.95 -4.73
N TRP A 94 -1.51 -9.66 -4.73
CA TRP A 94 -0.65 -8.59 -5.20
C TRP A 94 0.14 -7.99 -4.05
N TRP A 95 1.44 -7.81 -4.29
CA TRP A 95 2.33 -7.06 -3.42
C TRP A 95 2.76 -5.79 -4.15
N ALA A 96 2.70 -4.65 -3.49
CA ALA A 96 3.20 -3.40 -4.06
C ALA A 96 3.99 -2.56 -3.06
N LEU A 97 4.99 -1.85 -3.58
CA LEU A 97 5.75 -0.85 -2.84
C LEU A 97 5.10 0.51 -3.06
N LEU A 98 4.91 1.23 -1.98
CA LEU A 98 4.19 2.49 -1.94
C LEU A 98 5.08 3.60 -1.38
N GLU A 99 4.93 4.81 -1.91
CA GLU A 99 5.51 6.02 -1.32
C GLU A 99 4.38 6.97 -0.88
N PRO A 100 4.48 7.63 0.29
CA PRO A 100 3.53 8.66 0.66
C PRO A 100 3.53 9.80 -0.37
N GLU A 101 2.36 10.25 -0.80
CA GLU A 101 2.27 11.48 -1.59
C GLU A 101 2.57 12.68 -0.67
N ARG A 102 3.53 13.53 -1.05
CA ARG A 102 3.79 14.77 -0.33
C ARG A 102 2.53 15.64 -0.41
N ARG A 103 1.95 16.00 0.73
CA ARG A 103 0.97 17.09 0.76
C ARG A 103 1.70 18.36 0.31
N ALA A 104 1.18 19.03 -0.71
CA ALA A 104 1.58 20.41 -0.96
C ALA A 104 1.30 21.20 0.32
N ALA A 105 2.30 21.91 0.84
CA ALA A 105 2.07 22.89 1.87
C ALA A 105 1.18 23.99 1.27
N GLU A 106 0.04 24.24 1.90
CA GLU A 106 -0.79 25.42 1.61
C GLU A 106 -0.10 26.69 2.10
#